data_AF-A0A402B2P5-F1
#
_entry.id   AF-A0A402B2P5-F1
#
_cell.length_a   1.000
_cell.length_b   1.000
_cell.length_c   1.000
_cell.angle_alpha   90.00
_cell.angle_beta   90.00
_cell.angle_gamma   90.00
#
_symmetry.space_group_name_H-M   'P 1'
#
loop_
_entity.id
_entity.type
_entity.pdbx_description
1 polymer ?
#
loop_
_entity_poly.entity_id
_entity_poly.type
_entity_poly.pdbx_seq_one_letter_code
_entity_poly.pdbx_strand_id
1 'polypeptide(L)'
;MVIFLLALIATLIVMACLTIGRLGFGRKEPFKARSFGRWFLGYFIFNYVFCLLILYFSRPALTGPFWGWQWVLWPLLISSVLNLFAIAGGARGALEMGVNISQGQTYTPPANAAGVSRRSIAAGIFGLVVVAVLGIAATLLINIFTTWFDGNAKALAAIPHVVNQSTSDLPQTDAKHIVLVSQSIATYKGQQILGSTGQNLGSAYQFDPESYNLQSINHHLYYVAELSYNNFFVNLSNPVTPGFVMVDAEDPQQPPQLHTEEKSNIRYLPGAIFNQDLLRHVYLSGYTYGRLVDPTLELDDSLHPYWTISLMQPSRGYTGDTLAKVLLVDAHTGDIKEYNPQNVPAWVDRVMPAETVSQYLDWWGLYHAAPWFNPSGLGQQAPSGTPELLYNNVDQPVWLIAMTSASANDNSSTGVFLFDTHKNEATLYSKSSGLGIGDNVAKTFQSTRANIRGYGVASVQLYQIYNTPTWVAIYAQTTSSGDIFQAVGLVDARELNGNNVQFDPDLNSGLRDYQQWLTSQASNGNPGGTVNNQPQTATGKVQRISSVQQGTSTIYYLQVAGQPYIFTANLSLSPKLPLVQTGDTVTITYTSGSGNVINLKSFDDTSINLGANGVTPTPTATATPKAKK
;
A
#
# COMPACT_ATOMS: atom_id res chain seq x y z
N MET A 1 -7.73 -29.16 19.02
CA MET A 1 -8.37 -30.45 18.64
C MET A 1 -8.49 -30.63 17.13
N VAL A 2 -8.77 -29.57 16.36
CA VAL A 2 -9.01 -29.66 14.91
C VAL A 2 -7.83 -30.24 14.13
N ILE A 3 -6.58 -29.85 14.43
CA ILE A 3 -5.41 -30.32 13.65
C ILE A 3 -5.12 -31.81 13.77
N PHE A 4 -5.39 -32.45 14.93
CA PHE A 4 -5.21 -33.89 15.09
C PHE A 4 -6.20 -34.68 14.24
N LEU A 5 -7.45 -34.20 14.18
CA LEU A 5 -8.48 -34.78 13.33
C LEU A 5 -8.13 -34.59 11.84
N LEU A 6 -7.71 -33.39 11.43
CA LEU A 6 -7.28 -33.12 10.04
C LEU A 6 -6.10 -34.00 9.64
N ALA A 7 -5.08 -34.15 10.51
CA ALA A 7 -3.94 -35.03 10.26
C ALA A 7 -4.36 -36.50 10.13
N LEU A 8 -5.29 -36.95 10.97
CA LEU A 8 -5.84 -38.31 10.90
C LEU A 8 -6.57 -38.55 9.58
N ILE A 9 -7.45 -37.62 9.18
CA ILE A 9 -8.18 -37.69 7.90
C ILE A 9 -7.20 -37.72 6.72
N ALA A 10 -6.22 -36.82 6.68
CA ALA A 10 -5.18 -36.82 5.64
C ALA A 10 -4.41 -38.14 5.59
N THR A 11 -4.02 -38.67 6.75
CA THR A 11 -3.32 -39.95 6.85
C THR A 11 -4.16 -41.09 6.29
N LEU A 12 -5.45 -41.13 6.62
CA LEU A 12 -6.36 -42.14 6.11
C LEU A 12 -6.50 -42.04 4.57
N ILE A 13 -6.58 -40.83 4.02
CA ILE A 13 -6.62 -40.61 2.56
C ILE A 13 -5.33 -41.17 1.91
N VAL A 14 -4.15 -40.80 2.43
CA VAL A 14 -2.86 -41.26 1.90
C VAL A 14 -2.75 -42.79 1.98
N MET A 15 -3.13 -43.37 3.12
CA MET A 15 -3.06 -44.82 3.33
C MET A 15 -4.07 -45.57 2.49
N ALA A 16 -5.25 -45.00 2.21
CA ALA A 16 -6.21 -45.57 1.28
C ALA A 16 -5.61 -45.63 -0.14
N CYS A 17 -5.05 -44.53 -0.64
CA CYS A 17 -4.40 -44.48 -1.95
C CYS A 17 -3.27 -45.53 -2.07
N LEU A 18 -2.34 -45.56 -1.10
CA LEU A 18 -1.24 -46.51 -1.10
C LEU A 18 -1.72 -47.97 -1.00
N THR A 19 -2.75 -48.24 -0.19
CA THR A 19 -3.31 -49.59 -0.04
C THR A 19 -4.02 -50.06 -1.30
N ILE A 20 -4.77 -49.18 -1.97
CA ILE A 20 -5.39 -49.46 -3.28
C ILE A 20 -4.29 -49.80 -4.29
N GLY A 21 -3.22 -49.00 -4.36
CA GLY A 21 -2.05 -49.30 -5.20
C GLY A 21 -1.45 -50.67 -4.90
N ARG A 22 -1.21 -50.94 -3.62
CA ARG A 22 -0.58 -52.18 -3.11
C ARG A 22 -1.37 -53.44 -3.40
N LEU A 23 -2.68 -53.42 -3.15
CA LEU A 23 -3.55 -54.58 -3.27
C LEU A 23 -4.12 -54.73 -4.69
N GLY A 24 -4.47 -53.62 -5.33
CA GLY A 24 -5.10 -53.56 -6.63
C GLY A 24 -4.17 -53.97 -7.76
N PHE A 25 -2.92 -53.48 -7.76
CA PHE A 25 -1.97 -53.64 -8.87
C PHE A 25 -0.83 -54.62 -8.58
N GLY A 26 -0.71 -55.09 -7.32
CA GLY A 26 0.29 -56.09 -6.89
C GLY A 26 -0.18 -57.54 -6.90
N ARG A 27 -1.23 -57.89 -7.66
CA ARG A 27 -1.97 -59.18 -7.57
C ARG A 27 -1.14 -60.44 -7.82
N LYS A 28 0.03 -60.33 -8.44
CA LYS A 28 0.89 -61.47 -8.81
C LYS A 28 1.70 -62.06 -7.64
N GLU A 29 1.74 -61.40 -6.47
CA GLU A 29 2.40 -61.94 -5.26
C GLU A 29 1.38 -62.45 -4.24
N PRO A 30 1.63 -63.56 -3.51
CA PRO A 30 0.75 -64.00 -2.43
C PRO A 30 0.70 -62.98 -1.30
N PHE A 31 -0.49 -62.75 -0.75
CA PHE A 31 -0.68 -61.80 0.34
C PHE A 31 -0.08 -62.33 1.65
N LYS A 32 0.86 -61.57 2.23
CA LYS A 32 1.46 -61.87 3.55
C LYS A 32 0.96 -60.88 4.59
N ALA A 33 0.00 -61.31 5.43
CA ALA A 33 -0.66 -60.45 6.41
C ALA A 33 0.32 -59.73 7.35
N ARG A 34 1.32 -60.42 7.92
CA ARG A 34 2.30 -59.81 8.83
C ARG A 34 3.16 -58.74 8.16
N SER A 35 3.57 -58.97 6.90
CA SER A 35 4.37 -58.00 6.13
C SER A 35 3.53 -56.77 5.76
N PHE A 36 2.27 -56.97 5.37
CA PHE A 36 1.33 -55.89 5.12
C PHE A 36 1.05 -55.07 6.37
N GLY A 37 0.79 -55.70 7.51
CA GLY A 37 0.51 -55.00 8.78
C GLY A 37 1.68 -54.13 9.24
N ARG A 38 2.92 -54.64 9.16
CA ARG A 38 4.13 -53.84 9.49
C ARG A 38 4.29 -52.64 8.55
N TRP A 39 4.08 -52.84 7.25
CA TRP A 39 4.12 -51.76 6.27
C TRP A 39 3.04 -50.72 6.53
N PHE A 40 1.79 -51.16 6.71
CA PHE A 40 0.66 -50.27 6.93
C PHE A 40 0.86 -49.43 8.18
N LEU A 41 1.23 -50.06 9.30
CA LEU A 41 1.47 -49.35 10.56
C LEU A 41 2.64 -48.36 10.46
N GLY A 42 3.74 -48.77 9.82
CA GLY A 42 4.90 -47.90 9.63
C GLY A 42 4.58 -46.65 8.82
N TYR A 43 3.93 -46.81 7.67
CA TYR A 43 3.52 -45.68 6.83
C TYR A 43 2.39 -44.86 7.46
N PHE A 44 1.48 -45.48 8.21
CA PHE A 44 0.44 -44.75 8.93
C PHE A 44 1.04 -43.81 9.98
N ILE A 45 1.96 -44.31 10.82
CA ILE A 45 2.63 -43.48 11.83
C ILE A 45 3.43 -42.37 11.18
N PHE A 46 4.22 -42.70 10.14
CA PHE A 46 5.00 -41.71 9.40
C PHE A 46 4.11 -40.59 8.82
N ASN A 47 3.06 -40.96 8.09
CA ASN A 47 2.17 -39.98 7.47
C ASN A 47 1.40 -39.16 8.50
N TYR A 48 0.98 -39.76 9.61
CA TYR A 48 0.30 -39.03 10.68
C TYR A 48 1.20 -37.97 11.30
N VAL A 49 2.43 -38.32 11.66
CA VAL A 49 3.40 -37.38 12.19
C VAL A 49 3.73 -36.30 11.15
N PHE A 50 3.93 -36.69 9.89
CA PHE A 50 4.25 -35.73 8.84
C PHE A 50 3.09 -34.76 8.54
N CYS A 51 1.84 -35.24 8.52
CA CYS A 51 0.66 -34.39 8.38
C CYS A 51 0.52 -33.41 9.55
N LEU A 52 0.79 -33.86 10.78
CA LEU A 52 0.78 -32.98 11.95
C LEU A 52 1.84 -31.86 11.81
N LEU A 53 3.05 -32.20 11.35
CA LEU A 53 4.09 -31.22 11.11
C LEU A 53 3.68 -30.20 10.05
N ILE A 54 3.10 -30.63 8.93
CA ILE A 54 2.59 -29.72 7.89
C ILE A 54 1.51 -28.78 8.46
N LEU A 55 0.51 -29.32 9.15
CA LEU A 55 -0.58 -28.51 9.71
C LEU A 55 -0.09 -27.51 10.75
N TYR A 56 0.92 -27.88 11.55
CA TYR A 56 1.47 -27.03 12.60
C TYR A 56 2.40 -25.93 12.06
N PHE A 57 3.27 -26.26 11.11
CA PHE A 57 4.28 -25.34 10.61
C PHE A 57 3.85 -24.56 9.37
N SER A 58 3.22 -25.24 8.39
CA SER A 58 2.84 -24.62 7.11
C SER A 58 1.48 -23.94 7.15
N ARG A 59 0.60 -24.28 8.11
CA ARG A 59 -0.74 -23.68 8.30
C ARG A 59 -1.51 -23.55 6.97
N PRO A 60 -1.69 -24.64 6.21
CA PRO A 60 -2.29 -24.55 4.89
C PRO A 60 -3.73 -24.00 4.98
N ALA A 61 -4.02 -23.00 4.17
CA ALA A 61 -5.37 -22.47 4.00
C ALA A 61 -6.24 -23.53 3.30
N LEU A 62 -7.33 -23.93 3.95
CA LEU A 62 -8.23 -24.98 3.46
C LEU A 62 -9.21 -24.47 2.40
N THR A 63 -8.77 -23.60 1.50
CA THR A 63 -9.59 -22.95 0.44
C THR A 63 -9.01 -23.09 -0.96
N GLY A 64 -7.86 -23.76 -1.12
CA GLY A 64 -7.20 -24.02 -2.41
C GLY A 64 -7.84 -25.10 -3.30
N PRO A 65 -7.14 -25.60 -4.33
CA PRO A 65 -7.53 -26.79 -5.07
C PRO A 65 -7.89 -27.96 -4.14
N PHE A 66 -8.94 -28.70 -4.50
CA PHE A 66 -9.50 -29.78 -3.67
C PHE A 66 -9.91 -29.29 -2.27
N TRP A 67 -10.56 -28.11 -2.19
CA TRP A 67 -10.94 -27.46 -0.93
C TRP A 67 -9.74 -27.27 0.01
N GLY A 68 -8.60 -26.92 -0.57
CA GLY A 68 -7.33 -26.69 0.10
C GLY A 68 -6.60 -27.95 0.59
N TRP A 69 -7.08 -29.15 0.29
CA TRP A 69 -6.43 -30.41 0.70
C TRP A 69 -5.22 -30.80 -0.17
N GLN A 70 -4.80 -29.94 -1.09
CA GLN A 70 -3.61 -30.16 -1.93
C GLN A 70 -2.33 -30.50 -1.14
N TRP A 71 -2.21 -30.03 0.11
CA TRP A 71 -1.06 -30.32 0.96
C TRP A 71 -0.92 -31.82 1.28
N VAL A 72 -1.99 -32.62 1.19
CA VAL A 72 -1.97 -34.09 1.37
C VAL A 72 -1.18 -34.80 0.27
N LEU A 73 -0.95 -34.14 -0.86
CA LEU A 73 -0.13 -34.70 -1.92
C LEU A 73 1.34 -34.81 -1.52
N TRP A 74 1.84 -34.01 -0.58
CA TRP A 74 3.22 -34.12 -0.05
C TRP A 74 3.48 -35.44 0.70
N PRO A 75 2.71 -35.83 1.74
CA PRO A 75 2.86 -37.12 2.39
C PRO A 75 2.69 -38.29 1.41
N LEU A 76 1.74 -38.18 0.46
CA LEU A 76 1.54 -39.19 -0.57
C LEU A 76 2.77 -39.31 -1.48
N LEU A 77 3.31 -38.20 -1.96
CA LEU A 77 4.51 -38.16 -2.80
C LEU A 77 5.70 -38.79 -2.08
N ILE A 78 6.01 -38.33 -0.86
CA ILE A 78 7.15 -38.83 -0.09
C ILE A 78 6.97 -40.32 0.21
N SER A 79 5.79 -40.74 0.67
CA SER A 79 5.51 -42.15 0.94
C SER A 79 5.60 -43.01 -0.32
N SER A 80 5.18 -42.48 -1.47
CA SER A 80 5.28 -43.16 -2.76
C SER A 80 6.74 -43.34 -3.15
N VAL A 81 7.54 -42.29 -3.03
CA VAL A 81 8.98 -42.30 -3.28
C VAL A 81 9.71 -43.25 -2.33
N LEU A 82 9.38 -43.27 -1.04
CA LEU A 82 9.94 -44.22 -0.06
C LEU A 82 9.58 -45.67 -0.39
N ASN A 83 8.36 -45.94 -0.88
CA ASN A 83 7.97 -47.26 -1.35
C ASN A 83 8.79 -47.71 -2.57
N LEU A 84 9.25 -46.77 -3.41
CA LEU A 84 10.12 -47.03 -4.55
C LEU A 84 11.60 -47.13 -4.16
N PHE A 85 12.05 -46.42 -3.13
CA PHE A 85 13.42 -46.52 -2.59
C PHE A 85 13.69 -47.80 -1.81
N ALA A 86 12.66 -48.54 -1.41
CA ALA A 86 12.80 -49.90 -0.89
C ALA A 86 13.30 -50.92 -1.94
N ILE A 87 13.71 -50.46 -3.14
CA ILE A 87 14.30 -51.24 -4.25
C ILE A 87 15.83 -51.11 -4.28
N ALA A 88 16.50 -52.21 -4.59
CA ALA A 88 17.88 -52.26 -5.09
C ALA A 88 18.06 -51.49 -6.42
N GLY A 89 18.28 -50.16 -6.35
CA GLY A 89 18.56 -49.30 -7.51
C GLY A 89 17.94 -47.90 -7.49
N GLY A 90 17.09 -47.58 -6.50
CA GLY A 90 16.51 -46.24 -6.30
C GLY A 90 15.50 -45.79 -7.36
N ALA A 91 15.24 -44.47 -7.42
CA ALA A 91 14.20 -43.85 -8.26
C ALA A 91 14.30 -44.19 -9.76
N ARG A 92 15.51 -44.46 -10.28
CA ARG A 92 15.75 -44.83 -11.69
C ARG A 92 15.13 -46.19 -12.05
N GLY A 93 15.30 -47.21 -11.21
CA GLY A 93 14.72 -48.54 -11.46
C GLY A 93 13.20 -48.53 -11.41
N ALA A 94 12.60 -47.65 -10.59
CA ALA A 94 11.16 -47.46 -10.53
C ALA A 94 10.60 -46.76 -11.78
N LEU A 95 11.30 -45.76 -12.31
CA LEU A 95 10.94 -45.07 -13.56
C LEU A 95 10.99 -46.04 -14.75
N GLU A 96 12.08 -46.80 -14.88
CA GLU A 96 12.20 -47.82 -15.93
C GLU A 96 11.10 -48.88 -15.84
N MET A 97 10.75 -49.32 -14.63
CA MET A 97 9.61 -50.22 -14.45
C MET A 97 8.29 -49.59 -14.88
N GLY A 98 8.02 -48.33 -14.48
CA GLY A 98 6.79 -47.62 -14.84
C GLY A 98 6.64 -47.43 -16.35
N VAL A 99 7.73 -47.05 -17.04
CA VAL A 99 7.77 -46.90 -18.51
C VAL A 99 7.60 -48.25 -19.20
N ASN A 100 8.25 -49.30 -18.72
CA ASN A 100 8.10 -50.63 -19.30
C ASN A 100 6.66 -51.15 -19.12
N ILE A 101 6.04 -50.95 -17.95
CA ILE A 101 4.64 -51.33 -17.71
C ILE A 101 3.69 -50.54 -18.62
N SER A 102 3.89 -49.23 -18.80
CA SER A 102 3.02 -48.41 -19.66
C SER A 102 3.15 -48.77 -21.14
N GLN A 103 4.30 -49.30 -21.56
CA GLN A 103 4.56 -49.78 -22.92
C GLN A 103 4.29 -51.28 -23.12
N GLY A 104 3.75 -51.98 -22.12
CA GLY A 104 3.50 -53.44 -22.18
C GLY A 104 4.76 -54.31 -22.22
N GLN A 105 5.92 -53.74 -21.90
CA GLN A 105 7.24 -54.38 -21.86
C GLN A 105 7.48 -55.08 -20.50
N THR A 106 8.29 -56.14 -20.53
CA THR A 106 8.60 -56.91 -19.31
C THR A 106 9.82 -56.31 -18.60
N TYR A 107 9.65 -55.81 -17.38
CA TYR A 107 10.76 -55.30 -16.57
C TYR A 107 11.47 -56.43 -15.83
N THR A 108 12.81 -56.49 -15.95
CA THR A 108 13.67 -57.44 -15.24
C THR A 108 14.46 -56.70 -14.14
N PRO A 109 14.22 -56.98 -12.84
CA PRO A 109 14.95 -56.33 -11.75
C PRO A 109 16.43 -56.74 -11.70
N PRO A 110 17.33 -55.88 -11.19
CA PRO A 110 18.74 -56.22 -11.00
C PRO A 110 18.93 -57.37 -9.99
N ALA A 111 20.00 -58.15 -10.16
CA ALA A 111 20.27 -59.42 -9.46
C ALA A 111 20.32 -59.32 -7.91
N ASN A 112 20.53 -58.13 -7.36
CA ASN A 112 20.58 -57.88 -5.90
C ASN A 112 19.20 -57.59 -5.27
N ALA A 113 18.10 -57.72 -6.02
CA ALA A 113 16.73 -57.39 -5.59
C ALA A 113 16.00 -58.52 -4.82
N ALA A 114 16.72 -59.49 -4.25
CA ALA A 114 16.14 -60.60 -3.53
C ALA A 114 15.53 -60.13 -2.18
N GLY A 115 14.21 -59.88 -2.16
CA GLY A 115 13.46 -59.50 -0.96
C GLY A 115 12.42 -58.39 -1.15
N VAL A 116 12.37 -57.77 -2.33
CA VAL A 116 11.49 -56.62 -2.62
C VAL A 116 10.07 -57.09 -2.97
N SER A 117 9.05 -56.57 -2.28
CA SER A 117 7.64 -56.86 -2.60
C SER A 117 7.15 -56.01 -3.76
N ARG A 118 6.79 -56.64 -4.88
CA ARG A 118 6.12 -56.01 -6.04
C ARG A 118 4.85 -55.28 -5.65
N ARG A 119 4.16 -55.72 -4.59
CA ARG A 119 3.02 -55.00 -4.01
C ARG A 119 3.42 -53.62 -3.47
N SER A 120 4.56 -53.47 -2.80
CA SER A 120 5.04 -52.15 -2.34
C SER A 120 5.34 -51.22 -3.52
N ILE A 121 5.92 -51.76 -4.59
CA ILE A 121 6.24 -50.98 -5.80
C ILE A 121 4.97 -50.49 -6.48
N ALA A 122 3.97 -51.36 -6.61
CA ALA A 122 2.66 -51.02 -7.13
C ALA A 122 1.99 -49.88 -6.33
N ALA A 123 2.18 -49.86 -5.00
CA ALA A 123 1.72 -48.77 -4.14
C ALA A 123 2.40 -47.43 -4.49
N GLY A 124 3.73 -47.45 -4.64
CA GLY A 124 4.52 -46.25 -4.95
C GLY A 124 4.22 -45.68 -6.34
N ILE A 125 4.16 -46.51 -7.38
CA ILE A 125 3.83 -46.06 -8.75
C ILE A 125 2.42 -45.45 -8.78
N PHE A 126 1.43 -46.13 -8.19
CA PHE A 126 0.06 -45.63 -8.16
C PHE A 126 -0.04 -44.29 -7.43
N GLY A 127 0.61 -44.15 -6.27
CA GLY A 127 0.63 -42.89 -5.53
C GLY A 127 1.28 -41.76 -6.33
N LEU A 128 2.38 -42.00 -7.06
CA LEU A 128 2.97 -41.00 -7.96
C LEU A 128 2.04 -40.59 -9.10
N VAL A 129 1.31 -41.54 -9.70
CA VAL A 129 0.32 -41.23 -10.74
C VAL A 129 -0.79 -40.36 -10.17
N VAL A 130 -1.29 -40.66 -8.96
CA VAL A 130 -2.30 -39.83 -8.29
C VAL A 130 -1.75 -38.42 -8.03
N VAL A 131 -0.51 -38.29 -7.56
CA VAL A 131 0.13 -36.97 -7.36
C VAL A 131 0.28 -36.22 -8.69
N ALA A 132 0.66 -36.88 -9.78
CA ALA A 132 0.78 -36.23 -11.09
C ALA A 132 -0.59 -35.77 -11.62
N VAL A 133 -1.62 -36.62 -11.52
CA VAL A 133 -2.97 -36.30 -11.99
C VAL A 133 -3.61 -35.21 -11.15
N LEU A 134 -3.59 -35.32 -9.82
CA LEU A 134 -4.23 -34.35 -8.94
C LEU A 134 -3.39 -33.08 -8.77
N GLY A 135 -2.09 -33.24 -8.53
CA GLY A 135 -1.19 -32.12 -8.22
C GLY A 135 -0.86 -31.24 -9.43
N ILE A 136 -0.77 -31.83 -10.63
CA ILE A 136 -0.37 -31.10 -11.84
C ILE A 136 -1.57 -30.93 -12.78
N ALA A 137 -2.11 -32.04 -13.31
CA ALA A 137 -3.11 -31.95 -14.38
C ALA A 137 -4.43 -31.31 -13.91
N ALA A 138 -4.97 -31.75 -12.78
CA ALA A 138 -6.21 -31.20 -12.23
C ALA A 138 -6.01 -29.76 -11.73
N THR A 139 -4.93 -29.44 -11.02
CA THR A 139 -4.61 -28.06 -10.63
C THR A 139 -4.51 -27.13 -11.84
N LEU A 140 -3.85 -27.57 -12.92
CA LEU A 140 -3.77 -26.80 -14.16
C LEU A 140 -5.15 -26.58 -14.78
N LEU A 141 -5.98 -27.63 -14.85
CA LEU A 141 -7.33 -27.51 -15.39
C LEU A 141 -8.21 -26.59 -14.54
N ILE A 142 -8.15 -26.70 -13.20
CA ILE A 142 -8.94 -25.82 -12.34
C ILE A 142 -8.49 -24.37 -12.52
N ASN A 143 -7.18 -24.09 -12.62
CA ASN A 143 -6.67 -22.75 -12.93
C ASN A 143 -7.30 -22.23 -14.23
N ILE A 144 -7.21 -22.99 -15.32
CA ILE A 144 -7.76 -22.61 -16.62
C ILE A 144 -9.26 -22.30 -16.50
N PHE A 145 -10.05 -23.18 -15.87
CA PHE A 145 -11.49 -23.00 -15.80
C PHE A 145 -11.96 -21.91 -14.82
N THR A 146 -11.11 -21.46 -13.88
CA THR A 146 -11.48 -20.48 -12.85
C THR A 146 -10.92 -19.08 -13.09
N THR A 147 -9.82 -18.96 -13.84
CA THR A 147 -9.18 -17.66 -14.13
C THR A 147 -9.21 -17.29 -15.61
N TRP A 148 -9.13 -18.26 -16.52
CA TRP A 148 -9.07 -17.94 -17.96
C TRP A 148 -10.49 -17.68 -18.48
N PHE A 149 -10.56 -17.04 -19.65
CA PHE A 149 -11.77 -16.58 -20.32
C PHE A 149 -12.41 -15.31 -19.74
N ASP A 150 -13.10 -14.57 -20.62
CA ASP A 150 -13.68 -13.26 -20.30
C ASP A 150 -14.62 -13.29 -19.11
N GLY A 151 -15.50 -14.28 -19.01
CA GLY A 151 -16.48 -14.34 -17.92
C GLY A 151 -15.84 -14.38 -16.53
N ASN A 152 -14.71 -15.08 -16.38
CA ASN A 152 -13.97 -15.15 -15.12
C ASN A 152 -13.18 -13.86 -14.87
N ALA A 153 -12.47 -13.38 -15.88
CA ALA A 153 -11.68 -12.14 -15.81
C ALA A 153 -12.55 -10.92 -15.46
N LYS A 154 -13.71 -10.77 -16.12
CA LYS A 154 -14.69 -9.71 -15.83
C LYS A 154 -15.26 -9.82 -14.42
N ALA A 155 -15.41 -11.03 -13.91
CA ALA A 155 -15.91 -11.20 -12.57
C ALA A 155 -14.88 -10.89 -11.48
N LEU A 156 -13.58 -11.13 -11.73
CA LEU A 156 -12.49 -10.65 -10.87
C LEU A 156 -12.46 -9.11 -10.86
N ALA A 157 -12.58 -8.47 -12.02
CA ALA A 157 -12.68 -7.01 -12.13
C ALA A 157 -13.92 -6.42 -11.45
N ALA A 158 -14.98 -7.21 -11.25
CA ALA A 158 -16.20 -6.79 -10.58
C ALA A 158 -16.18 -7.02 -9.06
N ILE A 159 -15.10 -7.62 -8.51
CA ILE A 159 -14.95 -7.79 -7.06
C ILE A 159 -14.95 -6.44 -6.35
N PRO A 160 -14.10 -5.45 -6.71
CA PRO A 160 -14.23 -4.12 -6.14
C PRO A 160 -15.50 -3.45 -6.67
N HIS A 161 -16.34 -2.94 -5.78
CA HIS A 161 -17.54 -2.19 -6.19
C HIS A 161 -17.11 -0.77 -6.59
N VAL A 162 -16.75 -0.60 -7.86
CA VAL A 162 -16.27 0.69 -8.39
C VAL A 162 -17.43 1.62 -8.73
N VAL A 163 -17.44 2.80 -8.11
CA VAL A 163 -18.35 3.91 -8.41
C VAL A 163 -17.56 5.03 -9.11
N ASN A 164 -18.03 5.46 -10.27
CA ASN A 164 -17.42 6.56 -11.00
C ASN A 164 -17.93 7.90 -10.49
N GLN A 165 -17.01 8.77 -10.05
CA GLN A 165 -17.33 10.12 -9.63
C GLN A 165 -17.19 11.11 -10.81
N SER A 166 -18.17 12.00 -10.92
CA SER A 166 -18.27 12.94 -12.06
C SER A 166 -17.42 14.21 -11.91
N THR A 167 -16.92 14.48 -10.71
CA THR A 167 -16.03 15.62 -10.40
C THR A 167 -14.56 15.25 -10.58
N SER A 168 -13.72 16.23 -10.90
CA SER A 168 -12.25 16.10 -10.90
C SER A 168 -11.62 16.22 -9.53
N ASP A 169 -12.39 16.73 -8.56
CA ASP A 169 -11.86 17.12 -7.26
C ASP A 169 -12.01 15.96 -6.30
N LEU A 170 -10.91 15.60 -5.66
CA LEU A 170 -10.90 14.67 -4.55
C LEU A 170 -11.67 15.29 -3.36
N PRO A 171 -12.19 14.48 -2.42
CA PRO A 171 -12.70 14.99 -1.16
C PRO A 171 -11.64 15.87 -0.50
N GLN A 172 -12.07 16.99 0.09
CA GLN A 172 -11.16 17.86 0.83
C GLN A 172 -10.48 17.06 1.93
N THR A 173 -9.17 17.21 2.05
CA THR A 173 -8.41 16.62 3.15
C THR A 173 -8.28 17.65 4.27
N ASP A 174 -8.27 17.20 5.52
CA ASP A 174 -8.02 18.09 6.64
C ASP A 174 -6.53 18.46 6.65
N ALA A 175 -6.24 19.74 6.42
CA ALA A 175 -4.88 20.25 6.43
C ALA A 175 -4.19 20.13 7.79
N LYS A 176 -4.93 19.84 8.88
CA LYS A 176 -4.37 19.57 10.20
C LYS A 176 -3.83 18.14 10.33
N HIS A 177 -4.41 17.19 9.61
CA HIS A 177 -4.09 15.77 9.70
C HIS A 177 -3.26 15.30 8.51
N ILE A 178 -2.25 16.10 8.13
CA ILE A 178 -1.28 15.76 7.09
C ILE A 178 -0.15 14.97 7.72
N VAL A 179 0.19 13.82 7.12
CA VAL A 179 1.32 13.00 7.55
C VAL A 179 2.64 13.71 7.22
N LEU A 180 3.38 14.09 8.26
CA LEU A 180 4.68 14.76 8.18
C LEU A 180 5.87 13.87 8.52
N VAL A 181 5.62 12.69 9.05
CA VAL A 181 6.62 11.68 9.39
C VAL A 181 6.44 10.49 8.46
N SER A 182 7.50 10.06 7.77
CA SER A 182 7.49 8.80 7.02
C SER A 182 7.74 7.61 7.94
N GLN A 183 7.42 6.40 7.48
CA GLN A 183 7.78 5.15 8.16
C GLN A 183 9.28 5.06 8.51
N SER A 184 10.16 5.57 7.63
CA SER A 184 11.61 5.61 7.87
C SER A 184 12.03 6.60 8.97
N ILE A 185 11.31 7.72 9.12
CA ILE A 185 11.51 8.68 10.22
C ILE A 185 10.95 8.11 11.53
N ALA A 186 9.80 7.43 11.47
CA ALA A 186 9.24 6.73 12.62
C ALA A 186 10.19 5.62 13.14
N THR A 187 10.76 4.85 12.22
CA THR A 187 11.79 3.84 12.52
C THR A 187 13.00 4.46 13.22
N TYR A 188 13.51 5.58 12.71
CA TYR A 188 14.63 6.28 13.34
C TYR A 188 14.30 6.72 14.77
N LYS A 189 13.15 7.39 14.96
CA LYS A 189 12.70 7.85 16.28
C LYS A 189 12.51 6.68 17.26
N GLY A 190 11.89 5.59 16.82
CA GLY A 190 11.71 4.40 17.66
C GLY A 190 13.03 3.77 18.10
N GLN A 191 14.02 3.70 17.21
CA GLN A 191 15.36 3.23 17.58
C GLN A 191 16.05 4.15 18.60
N GLN A 192 15.89 5.47 18.48
CA GLN A 192 16.46 6.43 19.45
C GLN A 192 15.87 6.24 20.86
N ILE A 193 14.54 6.12 20.98
CA ILE A 193 13.92 5.97 22.31
C ILE A 193 14.30 4.63 22.95
N LEU A 194 14.38 3.55 22.15
CA LEU A 194 14.79 2.23 22.64
C LEU A 194 16.17 2.25 23.31
N GLY A 195 17.13 2.96 22.70
CA GLY A 195 18.49 3.13 23.24
C GLY A 195 18.58 4.07 24.46
N SER A 196 17.66 5.04 24.56
CA SER A 196 17.72 6.10 25.58
C SER A 196 17.06 5.75 26.92
N THR A 197 16.24 4.69 26.98
CA THR A 197 15.44 4.34 28.17
C THR A 197 16.24 3.83 29.38
N GLY A 198 17.54 3.58 29.23
CA GLY A 198 18.40 3.07 30.32
C GLY A 198 18.09 1.63 30.75
N GLN A 199 16.99 1.04 30.28
CA GLN A 199 16.55 -0.33 30.57
C GLN A 199 17.29 -1.40 29.73
N ASN A 200 18.19 -0.98 28.83
CA ASN A 200 18.96 -1.85 27.92
C ASN A 200 18.09 -2.86 27.12
N LEU A 201 16.86 -2.45 26.78
CA LEU A 201 15.90 -3.26 26.05
C LEU A 201 16.44 -3.66 24.66
N GLY A 202 17.23 -2.80 24.02
CA GLY A 202 17.81 -3.04 22.70
C GLY A 202 18.70 -4.29 22.59
N SER A 203 19.16 -4.86 23.70
CA SER A 203 19.90 -6.13 23.70
C SER A 203 19.00 -7.35 23.45
N ALA A 204 17.73 -7.26 23.83
CA ALA A 204 16.76 -8.36 23.77
C ALA A 204 15.68 -8.12 22.70
N TYR A 205 15.31 -6.86 22.46
CA TYR A 205 14.18 -6.48 21.62
C TYR A 205 14.58 -5.44 20.58
N GLN A 206 13.82 -5.39 19.48
CA GLN A 206 13.98 -4.44 18.39
C GLN A 206 12.63 -4.08 17.78
N PHE A 207 12.58 -2.95 17.08
CA PHE A 207 11.48 -2.63 16.18
C PHE A 207 11.82 -3.12 14.78
N ASP A 208 10.89 -3.83 14.13
CA ASP A 208 10.99 -4.11 12.70
C ASP A 208 10.63 -2.82 11.94
N PRO A 209 11.48 -2.30 11.04
CA PRO A 209 11.14 -1.15 10.23
C PRO A 209 9.83 -1.31 9.46
N GLU A 210 9.46 -2.54 9.08
CA GLU A 210 8.24 -2.84 8.33
C GLU A 210 6.98 -2.93 9.22
N SER A 211 7.11 -2.93 10.56
CA SER A 211 5.95 -3.06 11.46
C SER A 211 5.33 -1.74 11.90
N TYR A 212 5.90 -0.60 11.48
CA TYR A 212 5.34 0.72 11.73
C TYR A 212 4.09 0.96 10.88
N ASN A 213 2.93 0.89 11.53
CA ASN A 213 1.64 1.10 10.88
C ASN A 213 1.07 2.47 11.25
N LEU A 214 0.68 3.23 10.22
CA LEU A 214 -0.08 4.47 10.39
C LEU A 214 -1.51 4.15 10.79
N GLN A 215 -1.98 4.76 11.87
CA GLN A 215 -3.34 4.64 12.40
C GLN A 215 -3.79 5.94 13.07
N SER A 216 -5.10 6.17 13.15
CA SER A 216 -5.72 7.26 13.91
C SER A 216 -6.06 6.79 15.31
N ILE A 217 -5.55 7.49 16.31
CA ILE A 217 -5.83 7.22 17.72
C ILE A 217 -6.33 8.52 18.34
N ASN A 218 -7.58 8.54 18.82
CA ASN A 218 -8.22 9.74 19.32
C ASN A 218 -8.16 10.94 18.33
N HIS A 219 -8.41 10.70 17.04
CA HIS A 219 -8.38 11.71 15.97
C HIS A 219 -6.99 12.36 15.76
N HIS A 220 -5.92 11.64 16.04
CA HIS A 220 -4.54 12.08 15.79
C HIS A 220 -3.75 10.92 15.20
N LEU A 221 -2.99 11.20 14.14
CA LEU A 221 -2.28 10.16 13.41
C LEU A 221 -0.96 9.77 14.11
N TYR A 222 -0.78 8.47 14.31
CA TYR A 222 0.44 7.89 14.86
C TYR A 222 0.94 6.73 14.01
N TYR A 223 2.26 6.62 13.91
CA TYR A 223 2.90 5.36 13.56
C TYR A 223 3.11 4.52 14.82
N VAL A 224 2.72 3.24 14.78
CA VAL A 224 2.90 2.32 15.91
C VAL A 224 3.61 1.05 15.47
N ALA A 225 4.54 0.59 16.30
CA ALA A 225 5.28 -0.66 16.09
C ALA A 225 5.51 -1.40 17.42
N GLU A 226 5.38 -2.73 17.40
CA GLU A 226 5.69 -3.62 18.51
C GLU A 226 7.20 -3.79 18.73
N LEU A 227 7.58 -3.98 19.99
CA LEU A 227 8.86 -4.60 20.31
C LEU A 227 8.80 -6.08 19.92
N SER A 228 9.64 -6.45 18.97
CA SER A 228 9.86 -7.82 18.53
C SER A 228 11.10 -8.42 19.21
N TYR A 229 11.20 -9.74 19.25
CA TYR A 229 12.36 -10.43 19.82
C TYR A 229 13.57 -10.37 18.86
N ASN A 230 14.75 -10.03 19.37
CA ASN A 230 15.99 -10.03 18.57
C ASN A 230 16.37 -11.41 18.05
N ASN A 231 16.02 -12.47 18.78
CA ASN A 231 16.33 -13.84 18.40
C ASN A 231 15.46 -14.87 19.14
N PHE A 232 15.57 -16.11 18.66
CA PHE A 232 14.89 -17.28 19.21
C PHE A 232 15.10 -17.47 20.72
N PHE A 233 16.31 -17.27 21.24
CA PHE A 233 16.63 -17.53 22.65
C PHE A 233 16.07 -16.47 23.59
N VAL A 234 15.99 -15.21 23.15
CA VAL A 234 15.28 -14.16 23.90
C VAL A 234 13.82 -14.53 24.04
N ASN A 235 13.16 -14.91 22.93
CA ASN A 235 11.77 -15.34 22.95
C ASN A 235 11.55 -16.56 23.87
N LEU A 236 12.43 -17.56 23.77
CA LEU A 236 12.35 -18.75 24.62
C LEU A 236 12.45 -18.42 26.12
N SER A 237 13.21 -17.39 26.48
CA SER A 237 13.40 -16.96 27.86
C SER A 237 12.32 -15.98 28.35
N ASN A 238 11.65 -15.27 27.43
CA ASN A 238 10.70 -14.21 27.73
C ASN A 238 9.39 -14.45 26.97
N PRO A 239 8.32 -14.91 27.65
CA PRO A 239 7.10 -15.31 26.95
C PRO A 239 6.24 -14.14 26.44
N VAL A 240 6.63 -12.91 26.76
CA VAL A 240 5.99 -11.65 26.35
C VAL A 240 7.06 -10.62 26.00
N THR A 241 6.76 -9.73 25.07
CA THR A 241 7.58 -8.54 24.78
C THR A 241 7.09 -7.36 25.62
N PRO A 242 7.94 -6.35 25.90
CA PRO A 242 7.60 -5.28 26.82
C PRO A 242 6.49 -4.35 26.35
N GLY A 243 6.24 -4.26 25.04
CA GLY A 243 5.16 -3.43 24.48
C GLY A 243 5.48 -2.85 23.13
N PHE A 244 5.19 -1.56 22.92
CA PHE A 244 5.22 -0.91 21.61
C PHE A 244 5.70 0.55 21.71
N VAL A 245 6.02 1.13 20.56
CA VAL A 245 6.32 2.56 20.42
C VAL A 245 5.24 3.25 19.60
N MET A 246 4.90 4.48 19.99
CA MET A 246 4.08 5.40 19.22
C MET A 246 4.95 6.57 18.76
N VAL A 247 4.86 6.92 17.49
CA VAL A 247 5.52 8.08 16.90
C VAL A 247 4.48 8.97 16.28
N ASP A 248 4.45 10.24 16.67
CA ASP A 248 3.56 11.23 16.10
C ASP A 248 3.77 11.34 14.58
N ALA A 249 2.70 11.11 13.82
CA ALA A 249 2.78 11.15 12.36
C ALA A 249 2.58 12.57 11.82
N GLU A 250 1.97 13.47 12.60
CA GLU A 250 1.58 14.82 12.19
C GLU A 250 2.60 15.88 12.63
N ASP A 251 3.35 15.64 13.72
CA ASP A 251 4.37 16.56 14.22
C ASP A 251 5.75 15.86 14.34
N PRO A 252 6.68 16.11 13.40
CA PRO A 252 8.00 15.51 13.42
C PRO A 252 8.89 16.00 14.57
N GLN A 253 8.50 17.05 15.30
CA GLN A 253 9.23 17.54 16.47
C GLN A 253 8.84 16.80 17.76
N GLN A 254 7.70 16.10 17.79
CA GLN A 254 7.30 15.37 19.00
C GLN A 254 8.25 14.20 19.27
N PRO A 255 8.61 13.98 20.55
CA PRO A 255 9.38 12.80 20.94
C PRO A 255 8.52 11.54 20.79
N PRO A 256 9.11 10.41 20.35
CA PRO A 256 8.43 9.11 20.36
C PRO A 256 8.09 8.67 21.78
N GLN A 257 6.99 7.93 21.92
CA GLN A 257 6.47 7.44 23.21
C GLN A 257 6.64 5.93 23.27
N LEU A 258 7.45 5.44 24.20
CA LEU A 258 7.65 4.01 24.42
C LEU A 258 6.75 3.55 25.58
N HIS A 259 5.85 2.60 25.29
CA HIS A 259 4.94 2.00 26.26
C HIS A 259 5.46 0.63 26.70
N THR A 260 5.81 0.52 27.98
CA THR A 260 6.35 -0.73 28.58
C THR A 260 5.69 -1.10 29.90
N GLU A 261 4.58 -0.43 30.24
CA GLU A 261 3.71 -0.82 31.33
C GLU A 261 3.06 -2.19 31.06
N GLU A 262 2.67 -2.90 32.13
CA GLU A 262 2.21 -4.29 32.04
C GLU A 262 1.03 -4.51 31.07
N LYS A 263 0.14 -3.52 30.97
CA LYS A 263 -1.01 -3.54 30.03
C LYS A 263 -0.60 -3.44 28.55
N SER A 264 0.61 -2.97 28.28
CA SER A 264 1.13 -2.77 26.92
C SER A 264 1.93 -3.98 26.43
N ASN A 265 2.22 -4.95 27.30
CA ASN A 265 2.95 -6.17 26.95
C ASN A 265 2.25 -6.96 25.84
N ILE A 266 3.02 -7.46 24.88
CA ILE A 266 2.53 -8.24 23.74
C ILE A 266 3.02 -9.69 23.88
N ARG A 267 2.09 -10.64 23.93
CA ARG A 267 2.37 -12.08 24.06
C ARG A 267 2.34 -12.80 22.73
N TYR A 268 1.41 -12.41 21.88
CA TYR A 268 1.21 -13.00 20.57
C TYR A 268 1.64 -11.99 19.52
N LEU A 269 2.55 -12.38 18.63
CA LEU A 269 3.04 -11.51 17.55
C LEU A 269 3.57 -12.34 16.37
N PRO A 270 3.61 -11.78 15.15
CA PRO A 270 4.25 -12.41 14.01
C PRO A 270 5.70 -12.80 14.32
N GLY A 271 6.12 -13.98 13.86
CA GLY A 271 7.51 -14.44 14.01
C GLY A 271 7.90 -14.98 15.40
N ALA A 272 7.01 -14.93 16.39
CA ALA A 272 7.25 -15.56 17.69
C ALA A 272 7.32 -17.11 17.61
N ILE A 273 7.83 -17.76 18.65
CA ILE A 273 8.05 -19.21 18.65
C ILE A 273 6.76 -19.96 18.97
N PHE A 274 6.59 -21.13 18.37
CA PHE A 274 5.50 -22.06 18.67
C PHE A 274 4.12 -21.37 18.70
N ASN A 275 3.35 -21.54 19.78
CA ASN A 275 1.98 -21.03 19.87
C ASN A 275 1.91 -19.54 20.22
N GLN A 276 3.03 -18.85 20.42
CA GLN A 276 3.05 -17.37 20.53
C GLN A 276 3.04 -16.70 19.15
N ASP A 277 3.43 -17.42 18.10
CA ASP A 277 3.24 -16.93 16.74
C ASP A 277 1.76 -16.65 16.51
N LEU A 278 1.46 -15.39 16.21
CA LEU A 278 0.11 -14.88 16.05
C LEU A 278 -0.72 -15.71 15.06
N LEU A 279 -0.23 -15.89 13.82
CA LEU A 279 -0.98 -16.59 12.78
C LEU A 279 -1.14 -18.08 13.11
N ARG A 280 -0.18 -18.68 13.84
CA ARG A 280 -0.31 -20.06 14.33
C ARG A 280 -1.35 -20.17 15.42
N HIS A 281 -1.36 -19.26 16.39
CA HIS A 281 -2.37 -19.21 17.44
C HIS A 281 -3.78 -19.11 16.86
N VAL A 282 -3.97 -18.21 15.90
CA VAL A 282 -5.25 -18.04 15.19
C VAL A 282 -5.63 -19.30 14.40
N TYR A 283 -4.70 -19.88 13.65
CA TYR A 283 -4.94 -21.12 12.90
C TYR A 283 -5.35 -22.29 13.82
N LEU A 284 -4.64 -22.47 14.94
CA LEU A 284 -4.92 -23.54 15.91
C LEU A 284 -6.21 -23.31 16.71
N SER A 285 -6.68 -22.07 16.77
CA SER A 285 -7.97 -21.69 17.35
C SER A 285 -9.17 -22.01 16.46
N GLY A 286 -8.94 -22.48 15.22
CA GLY A 286 -9.99 -23.02 14.34
C GLY A 286 -10.14 -22.28 13.01
N TYR A 287 -9.48 -21.13 12.84
CA TYR A 287 -9.51 -20.31 11.63
C TYR A 287 -8.61 -20.90 10.52
N THR A 288 -8.97 -22.09 10.05
CA THR A 288 -8.21 -22.88 9.06
C THR A 288 -8.80 -22.78 7.64
N TYR A 289 -10.08 -22.39 7.53
CA TYR A 289 -10.82 -22.29 6.28
C TYR A 289 -10.82 -20.85 5.74
N GLY A 290 -9.65 -20.41 5.27
CA GLY A 290 -9.41 -19.10 4.68
C GLY A 290 -7.94 -18.74 4.72
N ARG A 291 -7.57 -17.67 4.02
CA ARG A 291 -6.23 -17.10 4.09
C ARG A 291 -6.23 -16.03 5.17
N LEU A 292 -5.38 -16.19 6.17
CA LEU A 292 -5.11 -15.16 7.17
C LEU A 292 -4.06 -14.24 6.58
N VAL A 293 -4.41 -12.98 6.32
CA VAL A 293 -3.53 -12.01 5.68
C VAL A 293 -3.48 -10.72 6.48
N ASP A 294 -2.39 -9.98 6.28
CA ASP A 294 -2.15 -8.64 6.85
C ASP A 294 -2.35 -8.56 8.37
N PRO A 295 -1.59 -9.33 9.18
CA PRO A 295 -1.58 -9.11 10.62
C PRO A 295 -0.98 -7.74 10.93
N THR A 296 -1.81 -6.79 11.35
CA THR A 296 -1.43 -5.42 11.68
C THR A 296 -1.64 -5.17 13.16
N LEU A 297 -0.65 -4.59 13.84
CA LEU A 297 -0.82 -4.11 15.20
C LEU A 297 -1.59 -2.80 15.16
N GLU A 298 -2.75 -2.76 15.81
CA GLU A 298 -3.55 -1.56 15.98
C GLU A 298 -3.86 -1.33 17.47
N LEU A 299 -3.99 -0.07 17.87
CA LEU A 299 -4.30 0.31 19.24
C LEU A 299 -5.73 0.85 19.29
N ASP A 300 -6.49 0.46 20.31
CA ASP A 300 -7.73 1.19 20.60
C ASP A 300 -7.44 2.57 21.20
N ASP A 301 -8.48 3.39 21.36
CA ASP A 301 -8.37 4.75 21.92
C ASP A 301 -7.84 4.77 23.38
N SER A 302 -7.82 3.62 24.07
CA SER A 302 -7.26 3.45 25.41
C SER A 302 -5.80 2.95 25.43
N LEU A 303 -5.21 2.83 24.23
CA LEU A 303 -3.89 2.30 23.94
C LEU A 303 -3.74 0.80 24.25
N HIS A 304 -4.83 0.03 24.18
CA HIS A 304 -4.77 -1.42 24.31
C HIS A 304 -4.39 -2.06 22.98
N PRO A 305 -3.34 -2.91 22.92
CA PRO A 305 -2.87 -3.47 21.66
C PRO A 305 -3.70 -4.65 21.19
N TYR A 306 -4.12 -4.60 19.93
CA TYR A 306 -4.75 -5.70 19.21
C TYR A 306 -4.03 -6.00 17.91
N TRP A 307 -4.11 -7.25 17.47
CA TRP A 307 -3.79 -7.61 16.10
C TRP A 307 -5.08 -7.71 15.29
N THR A 308 -5.15 -6.92 14.23
CA THR A 308 -6.18 -7.04 13.20
C THR A 308 -5.68 -7.99 12.12
N ILE A 309 -6.51 -8.98 11.77
CA ILE A 309 -6.19 -9.97 10.73
C ILE A 309 -7.37 -10.12 9.80
N SER A 310 -7.11 -10.01 8.50
CA SER A 310 -8.12 -10.26 7.47
C SER A 310 -8.22 -11.75 7.15
N LEU A 311 -9.40 -12.34 7.34
CA LEU A 311 -9.71 -13.70 6.90
C LEU A 311 -10.34 -13.64 5.50
N MET A 312 -9.55 -13.96 4.50
CA MET A 312 -9.92 -13.91 3.09
C MET A 312 -10.37 -15.29 2.59
N GLN A 313 -11.41 -15.31 1.75
CA GLN A 313 -11.92 -16.54 1.12
C GLN A 313 -12.13 -16.34 -0.38
N PRO A 314 -11.79 -17.34 -1.21
CA PRO A 314 -11.93 -17.21 -2.65
C PRO A 314 -13.40 -17.14 -3.04
N SER A 315 -13.74 -16.15 -3.87
CA SER A 315 -15.07 -16.05 -4.47
C SER A 315 -15.24 -16.98 -5.68
N ARG A 316 -14.14 -17.37 -6.34
CA ARG A 316 -14.16 -18.17 -7.58
C ARG A 316 -13.09 -19.24 -7.59
N GLY A 317 -13.52 -20.50 -7.45
CA GLY A 317 -12.59 -21.61 -7.34
C GLY A 317 -11.71 -21.43 -6.11
N TYR A 318 -10.44 -21.06 -6.33
CA TYR A 318 -9.48 -20.71 -5.27
C TYR A 318 -8.75 -19.37 -5.52
N THR A 319 -9.33 -18.53 -6.37
CA THR A 319 -8.87 -17.15 -6.66
C THR A 319 -9.96 -16.13 -6.32
N GLY A 320 -9.68 -14.84 -6.51
CA GLY A 320 -10.65 -13.78 -6.28
C GLY A 320 -11.01 -13.68 -4.80
N ASP A 321 -10.00 -13.68 -3.94
CA ASP A 321 -10.17 -13.66 -2.49
C ASP A 321 -10.96 -12.44 -2.06
N THR A 322 -12.03 -12.64 -1.28
CA THR A 322 -12.90 -11.63 -0.70
C THR A 322 -12.82 -11.66 0.82
N LEU A 323 -12.92 -10.48 1.45
CA LEU A 323 -12.89 -10.35 2.91
C LEU A 323 -14.13 -11.02 3.52
N ALA A 324 -13.93 -12.15 4.19
CA ALA A 324 -15.00 -12.89 4.83
C ALA A 324 -15.24 -12.41 6.26
N LYS A 325 -14.15 -12.21 7.03
CA LYS A 325 -14.16 -11.76 8.42
C LYS A 325 -12.92 -10.93 8.72
N VAL A 326 -13.04 -10.07 9.72
CA VAL A 326 -11.90 -9.49 10.42
C VAL A 326 -11.78 -10.16 11.79
N LEU A 327 -10.59 -10.62 12.12
CA LEU A 327 -10.28 -11.20 13.42
C LEU A 327 -9.49 -10.17 14.21
N LEU A 328 -10.05 -9.77 15.35
CA LEU A 328 -9.36 -8.93 16.32
C LEU A 328 -8.81 -9.84 17.42
N VAL A 329 -7.49 -9.91 17.53
CA VAL A 329 -6.80 -10.72 18.53
C VAL A 329 -6.24 -9.80 19.58
N ASP A 330 -6.66 -9.96 20.83
CA ASP A 330 -6.03 -9.26 21.95
C ASP A 330 -4.56 -9.68 22.05
N ALA A 331 -3.63 -8.73 21.93
CA ALA A 331 -2.21 -9.04 21.82
C ALA A 331 -1.62 -9.61 23.13
N HIS A 332 -2.29 -9.39 24.27
CA HIS A 332 -1.89 -9.84 25.59
C HIS A 332 -2.42 -11.24 25.92
N THR A 333 -3.72 -11.44 25.73
CA THR A 333 -4.44 -12.67 26.12
C THR A 333 -4.51 -13.70 24.99
N GLY A 334 -4.47 -13.24 23.74
CA GLY A 334 -4.71 -14.07 22.56
C GLY A 334 -6.19 -14.36 22.30
N ASP A 335 -7.11 -13.72 23.02
CA ASP A 335 -8.54 -13.87 22.79
C ASP A 335 -8.90 -13.32 21.41
N ILE A 336 -9.64 -14.12 20.62
CA ILE A 336 -9.98 -13.80 19.23
C ILE A 336 -11.45 -13.44 19.16
N LYS A 337 -11.74 -12.24 18.69
CA LYS A 337 -13.10 -11.78 18.40
C LYS A 337 -13.28 -11.60 16.90
N GLU A 338 -14.24 -12.32 16.33
CA GLU A 338 -14.55 -12.24 14.90
C GLU A 338 -15.61 -11.16 14.61
N TYR A 339 -15.41 -10.42 13.53
CA TYR A 339 -16.33 -9.41 13.04
C TYR A 339 -16.68 -9.65 11.57
N ASN A 340 -17.92 -9.36 11.21
CA ASN A 340 -18.25 -9.09 9.81
C ASN A 340 -17.61 -7.74 9.44
N PRO A 341 -17.18 -7.52 8.18
CA PRO A 341 -16.52 -6.27 7.77
C PRO A 341 -17.30 -5.00 8.14
N GLN A 342 -18.63 -5.02 8.03
CA GLN A 342 -19.50 -3.88 8.34
C GLN A 342 -19.68 -3.59 9.84
N ASN A 343 -19.22 -4.48 10.72
CA ASN A 343 -19.43 -4.41 12.16
C ASN A 343 -18.11 -4.24 12.92
N VAL A 344 -17.00 -4.03 12.21
CA VAL A 344 -15.69 -3.81 12.84
C VAL A 344 -15.75 -2.49 13.62
N PRO A 345 -15.13 -2.40 14.82
CA PRO A 345 -15.04 -1.14 15.55
C PRO A 345 -14.42 -0.02 14.72
N ALA A 346 -14.91 1.21 14.90
CA ALA A 346 -14.50 2.35 14.08
C ALA A 346 -13.02 2.75 14.20
N TRP A 347 -12.37 2.42 15.33
CA TRP A 347 -10.95 2.69 15.57
C TRP A 347 -10.01 1.75 14.79
N VAL A 348 -10.52 0.67 14.20
CA VAL A 348 -9.72 -0.27 13.40
C VAL A 348 -9.59 0.31 12.00
N ASP A 349 -8.39 0.69 11.58
CA ASP A 349 -8.21 1.43 10.34
C ASP A 349 -8.04 0.53 9.12
N ARG A 350 -7.31 -0.58 9.29
CA ARG A 350 -6.83 -1.44 8.21
C ARG A 350 -7.69 -2.69 8.01
N VAL A 351 -9.00 -2.51 7.93
CA VAL A 351 -9.96 -3.61 7.71
C VAL A 351 -9.74 -4.33 6.38
N MET A 352 -9.55 -3.59 5.29
CA MET A 352 -9.17 -4.12 3.98
C MET A 352 -7.66 -3.96 3.79
N PRO A 353 -6.89 -5.04 3.56
CA PRO A 353 -5.45 -4.95 3.37
C PRO A 353 -5.06 -4.17 2.12
N ALA A 354 -3.99 -3.38 2.21
CA ALA A 354 -3.47 -2.61 1.07
C ALA A 354 -3.15 -3.50 -0.14
N GLU A 355 -2.48 -4.64 0.07
CA GLU A 355 -2.14 -5.59 -1.00
C GLU A 355 -3.38 -6.20 -1.67
N THR A 356 -4.46 -6.40 -0.90
CA THR A 356 -5.73 -6.88 -1.46
C THR A 356 -6.35 -5.81 -2.35
N VAL A 357 -6.31 -4.54 -1.93
CA VAL A 357 -6.79 -3.41 -2.73
C VAL A 357 -5.99 -3.28 -4.02
N SER A 358 -4.66 -3.38 -3.97
CA SER A 358 -3.81 -3.42 -5.17
C SER A 358 -4.23 -4.52 -6.12
N GLN A 359 -4.40 -5.75 -5.63
CA GLN A 359 -4.82 -6.89 -6.44
C GLN A 359 -6.21 -6.70 -7.07
N TYR A 360 -7.15 -6.11 -6.35
CA TYR A 360 -8.49 -5.82 -6.88
C TYR A 360 -8.42 -4.81 -8.02
N LEU A 361 -7.61 -3.76 -7.85
CA LEU A 361 -7.44 -2.72 -8.85
C LEU A 361 -6.57 -3.16 -10.03
N ASP A 362 -5.66 -4.12 -9.83
CA ASP A 362 -4.98 -4.84 -10.92
C ASP A 362 -5.99 -5.59 -11.79
N TRP A 363 -6.87 -6.39 -11.19
CA TRP A 363 -7.91 -7.10 -11.94
C TRP A 363 -8.87 -6.15 -12.64
N TRP A 364 -9.30 -5.10 -11.94
CA TRP A 364 -10.15 -4.06 -12.53
C TRP A 364 -9.43 -3.37 -13.70
N GLY A 365 -8.18 -2.97 -13.53
CA GLY A 365 -7.37 -2.29 -14.53
C GLY A 365 -7.12 -3.16 -15.77
N LEU A 366 -6.84 -4.45 -15.58
CA LEU A 366 -6.60 -5.39 -16.67
C LEU A 366 -7.86 -5.78 -17.45
N TYR A 367 -9.01 -5.88 -16.76
CA TYR A 367 -10.17 -6.56 -17.32
C TYR A 367 -11.46 -5.75 -17.34
N HIS A 368 -11.64 -4.62 -16.66
CA HIS A 368 -12.95 -3.94 -16.69
C HIS A 368 -13.32 -3.48 -18.11
N ALA A 369 -12.37 -2.88 -18.84
CA ALA A 369 -12.55 -2.32 -20.19
C ALA A 369 -11.89 -3.14 -21.32
N ALA A 370 -11.16 -4.22 -21.01
CA ALA A 370 -10.48 -5.05 -21.99
C ALA A 370 -10.93 -6.53 -21.91
N PRO A 371 -10.78 -7.33 -22.99
CA PRO A 371 -10.94 -8.78 -22.93
C PRO A 371 -9.78 -9.44 -22.17
N TRP A 372 -9.99 -10.65 -21.68
CA TRP A 372 -9.04 -11.45 -20.92
C TRP A 372 -7.72 -11.65 -21.67
N PHE A 373 -7.80 -11.86 -22.99
CA PHE A 373 -6.67 -11.96 -23.88
C PHE A 373 -6.54 -10.69 -24.71
N ASN A 374 -5.72 -9.76 -24.22
CA ASN A 374 -5.47 -8.48 -24.86
C ASN A 374 -3.96 -8.22 -25.01
N PRO A 375 -3.29 -8.84 -25.99
CA PRO A 375 -1.86 -8.63 -26.21
C PRO A 375 -1.49 -7.20 -26.61
N SER A 376 -2.47 -6.38 -27.01
CA SER A 376 -2.24 -4.97 -27.38
C SER A 376 -2.11 -4.05 -26.17
N GLY A 377 -2.59 -4.46 -24.99
CA GLY A 377 -2.66 -3.61 -23.79
C GLY A 377 -3.70 -2.48 -23.86
N LEU A 378 -4.43 -2.32 -24.98
CA LEU A 378 -5.35 -1.20 -25.16
C LEU A 378 -6.47 -1.25 -24.11
N GLY A 379 -6.67 -0.15 -23.39
CA GLY A 379 -7.69 -0.03 -22.35
C GLY A 379 -7.32 -0.70 -21.01
N GLN A 380 -6.09 -1.19 -20.86
CA GLN A 380 -5.58 -1.74 -19.61
C GLN A 380 -4.86 -0.67 -18.78
N GLN A 381 -5.06 -0.76 -17.47
CA GLN A 381 -4.46 0.12 -16.47
C GLN A 381 -3.85 -0.72 -15.34
N ALA A 382 -2.98 -0.12 -14.56
CA ALA A 382 -2.40 -0.70 -13.36
C ALA A 382 -2.31 0.36 -12.25
N PRO A 383 -2.35 -0.04 -10.97
CA PRO A 383 -2.00 0.83 -9.87
C PRO A 383 -0.58 1.38 -10.04
N SER A 384 -0.37 2.66 -9.77
CA SER A 384 0.93 3.32 -9.96
C SER A 384 1.95 3.04 -8.85
N GLY A 385 1.50 2.44 -7.74
CA GLY A 385 2.29 2.18 -6.55
C GLY A 385 1.47 1.51 -5.46
N THR A 386 2.03 1.44 -4.26
CA THR A 386 1.34 0.91 -3.07
C THR A 386 0.22 1.88 -2.63
N PRO A 387 -0.95 1.38 -2.16
CA PRO A 387 -1.99 2.25 -1.64
C PRO A 387 -1.51 3.07 -0.44
N GLU A 388 -1.82 4.36 -0.43
CA GLU A 388 -1.49 5.30 0.63
C GLU A 388 -2.70 5.47 1.55
N LEU A 389 -2.53 5.29 2.86
CA LEU A 389 -3.63 5.47 3.81
C LEU A 389 -3.87 6.96 4.05
N LEU A 390 -5.10 7.40 3.82
CA LEU A 390 -5.55 8.77 4.07
C LEU A 390 -6.76 8.76 5.00
N TYR A 391 -6.94 9.89 5.68
CA TYR A 391 -8.08 10.15 6.53
C TYR A 391 -8.87 11.31 5.95
N ASN A 392 -10.18 11.12 5.81
CA ASN A 392 -11.05 12.20 5.39
C ASN A 392 -11.38 13.11 6.59
N ASN A 393 -12.13 14.19 6.35
CA ASN A 393 -12.50 15.17 7.40
C ASN A 393 -13.38 14.61 8.54
N VAL A 394 -13.81 13.35 8.47
CA VAL A 394 -14.55 12.66 9.54
C VAL A 394 -13.74 11.50 10.13
N ASP A 395 -12.42 11.53 9.94
CA ASP A 395 -11.47 10.55 10.47
C ASP A 395 -11.75 9.11 9.98
N GLN A 396 -12.26 9.00 8.74
CA GLN A 396 -12.45 7.69 8.13
C GLN A 396 -11.23 7.33 7.28
N PRO A 397 -10.63 6.14 7.51
CA PRO A 397 -9.52 5.63 6.71
C PRO A 397 -9.98 5.24 5.30
N VAL A 398 -9.21 5.67 4.30
CA VAL A 398 -9.37 5.29 2.89
C VAL A 398 -8.00 5.02 2.27
N TRP A 399 -7.91 4.02 1.40
CA TRP A 399 -6.73 3.82 0.58
C TRP A 399 -6.82 4.72 -0.67
N LEU A 400 -5.86 5.63 -0.81
CA LEU A 400 -5.64 6.38 -2.03
C LEU A 400 -4.67 5.64 -2.94
N ILE A 401 -5.04 5.52 -4.21
CA ILE A 401 -4.16 4.93 -5.21
C ILE A 401 -4.45 5.51 -6.59
N ALA A 402 -3.41 6.04 -7.22
CA ALA A 402 -3.51 6.48 -8.60
C ALA A 402 -3.37 5.28 -9.55
N MET A 403 -4.10 5.31 -10.66
CA MET A 403 -3.93 4.38 -11.77
C MET A 403 -3.08 5.01 -12.85
N THR A 404 -2.35 4.19 -13.58
CA THR A 404 -1.61 4.55 -14.79
C THR A 404 -1.95 3.59 -15.92
N SER A 405 -1.60 3.96 -17.15
CA SER A 405 -1.64 3.05 -18.28
C SER A 405 -0.76 1.82 -18.01
N ALA A 406 -1.13 0.65 -18.53
CA ALA A 406 -0.28 -0.55 -18.45
C ALA A 406 1.06 -0.43 -19.22
N SER A 407 1.35 0.72 -19.85
CA SER A 407 2.63 1.01 -20.47
C SER A 407 3.72 1.29 -19.44
N ALA A 408 4.89 0.66 -19.60
CA ALA A 408 5.99 0.74 -18.64
C ALA A 408 6.61 2.14 -18.41
N ASN A 409 6.24 3.15 -19.21
CA ASN A 409 6.84 4.49 -19.18
C ASN A 409 5.84 5.63 -18.92
N ASP A 410 4.61 5.32 -18.52
CA ASP A 410 3.60 6.35 -18.28
C ASP A 410 3.68 6.89 -16.84
N ASN A 411 3.95 8.20 -16.73
CA ASN A 411 4.02 8.93 -15.46
C ASN A 411 2.82 9.86 -15.27
N SER A 412 1.74 9.63 -16.02
CA SER A 412 0.49 10.38 -15.93
C SER A 412 -0.63 9.48 -15.42
N SER A 413 -1.41 10.00 -14.49
CA SER A 413 -2.54 9.27 -13.94
C SER A 413 -3.66 9.13 -14.98
N THR A 414 -4.29 7.95 -15.03
CA THR A 414 -5.56 7.71 -15.74
C THR A 414 -6.78 7.97 -14.85
N GLY A 415 -6.56 8.27 -13.56
CA GLY A 415 -7.57 8.48 -12.53
C GLY A 415 -7.05 8.07 -11.15
N VAL A 416 -7.70 8.56 -10.10
CA VAL A 416 -7.35 8.24 -8.70
C VAL A 416 -8.52 7.50 -8.05
N PHE A 417 -8.21 6.41 -7.36
CA PHE A 417 -9.16 5.67 -6.53
C PHE A 417 -9.04 6.09 -5.08
N LEU A 418 -10.20 6.22 -4.42
CA LEU A 418 -10.33 6.15 -2.97
C LEU A 418 -11.10 4.88 -2.62
N PHE A 419 -10.46 3.94 -1.95
CA PHE A 419 -11.05 2.67 -1.53
C PHE A 419 -11.35 2.73 -0.03
N ASP A 420 -12.62 2.52 0.35
CA ASP A 420 -13.05 2.53 1.75
C ASP A 420 -12.46 1.31 2.47
N THR A 421 -11.73 1.46 3.57
CA THR A 421 -11.12 0.28 4.21
C THR A 421 -12.15 -0.64 4.87
N HIS A 422 -13.32 -0.11 5.27
CA HIS A 422 -14.40 -0.87 5.93
C HIS A 422 -15.41 -1.47 4.94
N LYS A 423 -15.33 -1.11 3.67
CA LYS A 423 -16.26 -1.57 2.64
C LYS A 423 -15.51 -2.03 1.40
N ASN A 424 -16.07 -3.00 0.69
CA ASN A 424 -15.53 -3.40 -0.59
C ASN A 424 -15.96 -2.42 -1.72
N GLU A 425 -15.80 -1.12 -1.49
CA GLU A 425 -16.26 -0.02 -2.35
C GLU A 425 -15.10 0.91 -2.69
N ALA A 426 -14.98 1.24 -3.98
CA ALA A 426 -13.94 2.11 -4.50
C ALA A 426 -14.56 3.24 -5.33
N THR A 427 -14.19 4.48 -5.04
CA THR A 427 -14.63 5.65 -5.81
C THR A 427 -13.54 6.07 -6.78
N LEU A 428 -13.83 6.04 -8.08
CA LEU A 428 -12.91 6.46 -9.14
C LEU A 428 -13.14 7.93 -9.52
N TYR A 429 -12.12 8.75 -9.35
CA TYR A 429 -12.04 10.13 -9.82
C TYR A 429 -11.33 10.15 -11.18
N SER A 430 -12.06 9.77 -12.23
CA SER A 430 -11.52 9.63 -13.59
C SER A 430 -11.10 10.97 -14.21
N LYS A 431 -11.71 12.08 -13.81
CA LYS A 431 -11.33 13.44 -14.24
C LYS A 431 -10.11 14.00 -13.53
N SER A 432 -9.53 13.26 -12.59
CA SER A 432 -8.19 13.50 -12.06
C SER A 432 -7.12 12.87 -12.97
N SER A 433 -7.47 12.46 -14.20
CA SER A 433 -6.48 12.07 -15.21
C SER A 433 -5.52 13.23 -15.53
N GLY A 434 -4.27 12.92 -15.85
CA GLY A 434 -3.26 13.93 -16.19
C GLY A 434 -2.38 14.36 -15.02
N LEU A 435 -2.71 13.97 -13.77
CA LEU A 435 -1.85 14.21 -12.62
C LEU A 435 -0.51 13.49 -12.80
N GLY A 436 0.59 14.16 -12.50
CA GLY A 436 1.87 13.48 -12.47
C GLY A 436 1.95 12.54 -11.27
N ILE A 437 2.46 11.34 -11.50
CA ILE A 437 2.50 10.23 -10.53
C ILE A 437 3.87 9.55 -10.52
N GLY A 438 4.08 8.65 -9.55
CA GLY A 438 5.28 7.83 -9.43
C GLY A 438 6.57 8.66 -9.31
N ASP A 439 7.64 8.17 -9.93
CA ASP A 439 8.98 8.76 -9.88
C ASP A 439 9.04 10.25 -10.27
N ASN A 440 8.13 10.72 -11.13
CA ASN A 440 8.11 12.11 -11.58
C ASN A 440 7.86 13.08 -10.41
N VAL A 441 7.02 12.66 -9.46
CA VAL A 441 6.69 13.45 -8.26
C VAL A 441 7.94 13.59 -7.39
N ALA A 442 8.56 12.48 -7.02
CA ALA A 442 9.77 12.48 -6.20
C ALA A 442 10.92 13.27 -6.85
N LYS A 443 11.14 13.09 -8.16
CA LYS A 443 12.16 13.86 -8.92
C LYS A 443 11.85 15.35 -8.96
N THR A 444 10.58 15.73 -9.06
CA THR A 444 10.16 17.14 -8.98
C THR A 444 10.59 17.76 -7.66
N PHE A 445 10.30 17.09 -6.54
CA PHE A 445 10.72 17.53 -5.21
C PHE A 445 12.25 17.55 -5.05
N GLN A 446 12.96 16.53 -5.52
CA GLN A 446 14.43 16.50 -5.47
C GLN A 446 15.07 17.63 -6.28
N SER A 447 14.45 18.04 -7.38
CA SER A 447 14.97 19.08 -8.28
C SER A 447 14.73 20.52 -7.81
N THR A 448 14.07 20.73 -6.66
CA THR A 448 13.81 22.09 -6.18
C THR A 448 15.10 22.81 -5.83
N ARG A 449 15.23 24.03 -6.36
CA ARG A 449 16.37 24.92 -6.08
C ARG A 449 16.48 25.35 -4.62
N ALA A 450 15.38 25.23 -3.85
CA ALA A 450 15.37 25.54 -2.43
C ALA A 450 16.09 24.46 -1.59
N ASN A 451 16.21 23.24 -2.10
CA ASN A 451 16.89 22.12 -1.43
C ASN A 451 18.42 22.19 -1.62
N ILE A 452 19.03 23.30 -1.19
CA ILE A 452 20.48 23.56 -1.32
C ILE A 452 21.36 22.54 -0.58
N ARG A 453 20.79 21.85 0.42
CA ARG A 453 21.48 20.84 1.24
C ARG A 453 21.39 19.43 0.65
N GLY A 454 20.61 19.23 -0.42
CA GLY A 454 20.47 17.94 -1.09
C GLY A 454 19.79 16.87 -0.23
N TYR A 455 18.79 17.25 0.58
CA TYR A 455 18.00 16.29 1.35
C TYR A 455 17.23 15.35 0.42
N GLY A 456 17.14 14.07 0.80
CA GLY A 456 16.34 13.08 0.10
C GLY A 456 14.85 13.29 0.35
N VAL A 457 14.01 12.70 -0.50
CA VAL A 457 12.56 12.65 -0.32
C VAL A 457 12.23 11.29 0.28
N ALA A 458 11.75 11.26 1.52
CA ALA A 458 11.45 10.04 2.26
C ALA A 458 10.06 9.48 1.95
N SER A 459 9.10 10.37 1.66
CA SER A 459 7.74 9.98 1.24
C SER A 459 7.09 11.13 0.47
N VAL A 460 6.09 10.79 -0.33
CA VAL A 460 5.18 11.73 -0.99
C VAL A 460 3.76 11.21 -0.80
N GLN A 461 2.78 12.09 -0.65
CA GLN A 461 1.39 11.70 -0.54
C GLN A 461 0.47 12.78 -1.14
N LEU A 462 -0.63 12.35 -1.78
CA LEU A 462 -1.56 13.24 -2.47
C LEU A 462 -2.66 13.72 -1.53
N TYR A 463 -2.85 15.03 -1.45
CA TYR A 463 -3.89 15.68 -0.65
C TYR A 463 -4.75 16.59 -1.53
N GLN A 464 -5.95 16.92 -1.06
CA GLN A 464 -6.76 18.00 -1.64
C GLN A 464 -6.66 19.23 -0.74
N ILE A 465 -5.78 20.18 -1.10
CA ILE A 465 -5.49 21.38 -0.31
C ILE A 465 -5.92 22.62 -1.11
N TYR A 466 -6.73 23.48 -0.50
CA TYR A 466 -7.28 24.69 -1.16
C TYR A 466 -8.01 24.41 -2.48
N ASN A 467 -8.75 23.29 -2.56
CA ASN A 467 -9.40 22.81 -3.80
C ASN A 467 -8.43 22.49 -4.94
N THR A 468 -7.17 22.25 -4.63
CA THR A 468 -6.14 21.84 -5.59
C THR A 468 -5.59 20.47 -5.18
N PRO A 469 -5.43 19.52 -6.12
CA PRO A 469 -4.69 18.30 -5.85
C PRO A 469 -3.22 18.64 -5.62
N THR A 470 -2.70 18.38 -4.44
CA THR A 470 -1.39 18.83 -3.98
C THR A 470 -0.59 17.64 -3.51
N TRP A 471 0.59 17.43 -4.11
CA TRP A 471 1.56 16.51 -3.53
C TRP A 471 2.23 17.17 -2.34
N VAL A 472 2.30 16.45 -1.23
CA VAL A 472 3.09 16.81 -0.05
C VAL A 472 4.25 15.84 0.05
N ALA A 473 5.47 16.34 0.18
CA ALA A 473 6.68 15.54 0.29
C ALA A 473 7.39 15.79 1.62
N ILE A 474 7.93 14.72 2.20
CA ILE A 474 8.75 14.81 3.41
C ILE A 474 10.21 14.69 3.02
N TYR A 475 10.97 15.75 3.28
CA TYR A 475 12.41 15.76 3.08
C TYR A 475 13.11 15.27 4.33
N ALA A 476 14.07 14.38 4.12
CA ALA A 476 14.83 13.80 5.21
C ALA A 476 16.31 13.68 4.89
N GLN A 477 17.10 13.58 5.96
CA GLN A 477 18.49 13.17 5.92
C GLN A 477 18.59 11.71 6.31
N THR A 478 19.04 10.87 5.38
CA THR A 478 19.21 9.44 5.63
C THR A 478 20.46 9.16 6.47
N THR A 479 20.28 8.30 7.47
CA THR A 479 21.34 7.79 8.34
C THR A 479 21.32 6.26 8.33
N SER A 480 22.29 5.62 9.00
CA SER A 480 22.32 4.15 9.14
C SER A 480 21.14 3.57 9.93
N SER A 481 20.49 4.39 10.76
CA SER A 481 19.40 4.01 11.66
C SER A 481 18.01 4.46 11.16
N GLY A 482 17.91 4.93 9.92
CA GLY A 482 16.70 5.52 9.35
C GLY A 482 16.85 6.99 9.01
N ASP A 483 15.72 7.67 8.81
CA ASP A 483 15.66 9.03 8.27
C ASP A 483 15.38 10.09 9.35
N ILE A 484 15.96 11.28 9.20
CA ILE A 484 15.72 12.44 10.09
C ILE A 484 14.96 13.49 9.31
N PHE A 485 13.77 13.88 9.76
CA PHE A 485 12.97 14.97 9.17
C PHE A 485 13.79 16.26 9.03
N GLN A 486 13.65 16.95 7.88
CA GLN A 486 14.34 18.21 7.61
C GLN A 486 13.39 19.32 7.15
N ALA A 487 12.43 18.99 6.29
CA ALA A 487 11.54 19.96 5.67
C ALA A 487 10.31 19.27 5.06
N VAL A 488 9.31 20.07 4.68
CA VAL A 488 8.14 19.67 3.92
C VAL A 488 8.11 20.39 2.57
N GLY A 489 7.66 19.67 1.54
CA GLY A 489 7.48 20.18 0.19
C GLY A 489 6.01 20.16 -0.21
N LEU A 490 5.52 21.23 -0.87
CA LEU A 490 4.19 21.25 -1.47
C LEU A 490 4.26 21.67 -2.94
N VAL A 491 3.53 20.98 -3.81
CA VAL A 491 3.39 21.35 -5.23
C VAL A 491 2.03 20.92 -5.77
N ASP A 492 1.43 21.73 -6.67
CA ASP A 492 0.25 21.32 -7.42
C ASP A 492 0.59 20.10 -8.28
N ALA A 493 -0.20 19.04 -8.16
CA ALA A 493 -0.03 17.78 -8.87
C ALA A 493 -0.20 17.90 -10.40
N ARG A 494 -0.73 19.02 -10.89
CA ARG A 494 -0.85 19.38 -12.31
C ARG A 494 0.34 20.20 -12.82
N GLU A 495 1.15 20.79 -11.94
CA GLU A 495 2.25 21.67 -12.30
C GLU A 495 3.60 21.19 -11.73
N LEU A 496 3.92 19.91 -11.99
CA LEU A 496 5.16 19.28 -11.54
C LEU A 496 6.40 19.91 -12.19
N ASN A 497 6.99 20.87 -11.48
CA ASN A 497 8.27 21.50 -11.81
C ASN A 497 8.99 21.84 -10.50
N GLY A 498 10.30 21.57 -10.42
CA GLY A 498 11.09 21.87 -9.22
C GLY A 498 11.05 23.35 -8.80
N ASN A 499 10.80 24.28 -9.71
CA ASN A 499 10.64 25.71 -9.41
C ASN A 499 9.30 26.05 -8.72
N ASN A 500 8.30 25.16 -8.82
CA ASN A 500 6.96 25.35 -8.26
C ASN A 500 6.82 24.74 -6.86
N VAL A 501 7.82 23.99 -6.41
CA VAL A 501 7.84 23.38 -5.08
C VAL A 501 8.04 24.45 -4.02
N GLN A 502 7.10 24.55 -3.08
CA GLN A 502 7.27 25.30 -1.84
C GLN A 502 7.99 24.39 -0.85
N PHE A 503 9.14 24.83 -0.35
CA PHE A 503 10.03 24.04 0.49
C PHE A 503 10.26 24.78 1.79
N ASP A 504 9.79 24.21 2.89
CA ASP A 504 9.69 24.91 4.17
C ASP A 504 10.05 23.99 5.34
N PRO A 505 10.57 24.56 6.45
CA PRO A 505 10.94 23.76 7.63
C PRO A 505 9.74 23.14 8.35
N ASP A 506 8.53 23.68 8.15
CA ASP A 506 7.30 23.23 8.81
C ASP A 506 6.07 23.42 7.89
N LEU A 507 5.02 22.64 8.15
CA LEU A 507 3.80 22.63 7.34
C LEU A 507 3.06 23.96 7.33
N ASN A 508 3.03 24.69 8.44
CA ASN A 508 2.33 25.97 8.49
C ASN A 508 3.00 27.01 7.58
N SER A 509 4.33 27.00 7.54
CA SER A 509 5.10 27.83 6.60
C SER A 509 4.87 27.41 5.15
N GLY A 510 4.95 26.11 4.87
CA GLY A 510 4.70 25.57 3.53
C GLY A 510 3.28 25.86 3.00
N LEU A 511 2.25 25.75 3.84
CA LEU A 511 0.87 26.06 3.47
C LEU A 511 0.67 27.55 3.14
N ARG A 512 1.30 28.46 3.90
CA ARG A 512 1.24 29.90 3.62
C ARG A 512 1.90 30.24 2.29
N ASP A 513 3.08 29.70 2.03
CA ASP A 513 3.83 29.95 0.80
C ASP A 513 3.12 29.32 -0.41
N TYR A 514 2.54 28.13 -0.22
CA TYR A 514 1.73 27.45 -1.24
C TYR A 514 0.46 28.22 -1.58
N GLN A 515 -0.26 28.75 -0.58
CA GLN A 515 -1.43 29.58 -0.81
C GLN A 515 -1.09 30.86 -1.61
N GLN A 516 0.05 31.48 -1.29
CA GLN A 516 0.53 32.65 -2.03
C GLN A 516 0.90 32.28 -3.48
N TRP A 517 1.60 31.15 -3.67
CA TRP A 517 1.96 30.65 -4.99
C TRP A 517 0.71 30.37 -5.84
N LEU A 518 -0.30 29.66 -5.32
CA LEU A 518 -1.57 29.40 -6.01
C LEU A 518 -2.26 30.70 -6.45
N THR A 519 -2.31 31.69 -5.55
CA THR A 519 -2.91 33.00 -5.85
C THR A 519 -2.16 33.73 -6.97
N SER A 520 -0.84 33.59 -7.03
CA SER A 520 -0.02 34.16 -8.11
C SER A 520 -0.24 33.46 -9.45
N GLN A 521 -0.40 32.13 -9.47
CA GLN A 521 -0.67 31.38 -10.71
C GLN A 521 -2.04 31.73 -11.30
N ALA A 522 -3.06 31.82 -10.44
CA ALA A 522 -4.40 32.25 -10.84
C ALA A 522 -4.42 33.67 -11.41
N SER A 523 -3.50 34.54 -10.98
CA SER A 523 -3.36 35.91 -11.49
C SER A 523 -2.62 35.96 -12.84
N ASN A 524 -1.78 34.98 -13.14
CA ASN A 524 -1.04 34.85 -14.39
C ASN A 524 -1.81 34.09 -15.50
N GLY A 525 -3.08 33.75 -15.27
CA GLY A 525 -3.94 33.08 -16.26
C GLY A 525 -3.68 31.59 -16.42
N ASN A 526 -2.92 30.95 -15.53
CA ASN A 526 -2.79 29.50 -15.48
C ASN A 526 -3.94 28.93 -14.61
N PRO A 527 -4.80 28.05 -15.14
CA PRO A 527 -5.96 27.53 -14.42
C PRO A 527 -5.56 26.41 -13.43
N GLY A 528 -4.80 26.76 -12.39
CA GLY A 528 -4.59 25.94 -11.20
C GLY A 528 -5.45 26.50 -10.05
N GLY A 529 -6.63 25.92 -9.85
CA GLY A 529 -7.55 26.31 -8.77
C GLY A 529 -8.51 27.44 -9.17
N THR A 530 -9.74 27.08 -9.54
CA THR A 530 -10.82 28.06 -9.70
C THR A 530 -11.35 28.45 -8.32
N VAL A 531 -10.73 29.45 -7.69
CA VAL A 531 -11.43 30.17 -6.61
C VAL A 531 -12.56 30.95 -7.29
N ASN A 532 -13.78 30.43 -7.22
CA ASN A 532 -15.01 30.95 -7.82
C ASN A 532 -15.47 32.29 -7.19
N ASN A 533 -14.59 33.29 -7.12
CA ASN A 533 -14.97 34.62 -6.69
C ASN A 533 -14.72 35.58 -7.87
N GLN A 534 -15.80 36.22 -8.31
CA GLN A 534 -15.78 37.20 -9.39
C GLN A 534 -14.78 38.32 -9.04
N PRO A 535 -13.90 38.73 -9.97
CA PRO A 535 -13.02 39.87 -9.75
C PRO A 535 -13.83 41.13 -9.42
N GLN A 536 -13.50 41.78 -8.32
CA GLN A 536 -14.07 43.06 -7.91
C GLN A 536 -13.05 44.16 -8.19
N THR A 537 -13.50 45.26 -8.79
CA THR A 537 -12.69 46.45 -8.99
C THR A 537 -13.13 47.53 -8.01
N ALA A 538 -12.16 48.13 -7.32
CA ALA A 538 -12.39 49.24 -6.41
C ALA A 538 -11.42 50.38 -6.73
N THR A 539 -11.93 51.61 -6.68
CA THR A 539 -11.11 52.83 -6.77
C THR A 539 -11.22 53.56 -5.45
N GLY A 540 -10.09 53.92 -4.85
CA GLY A 540 -10.06 54.58 -3.55
C GLY A 540 -8.71 55.19 -3.23
N LYS A 541 -8.65 55.95 -2.12
CA LYS A 541 -7.42 56.58 -1.65
C LYS A 541 -6.59 55.61 -0.82
N VAL A 542 -5.28 55.60 -1.02
CA VAL A 542 -4.34 54.86 -0.17
C VAL A 542 -4.30 55.51 1.22
N GLN A 543 -4.69 54.77 2.25
CA GLN A 543 -4.64 55.19 3.65
C GLN A 543 -3.29 54.90 4.29
N ARG A 544 -2.69 53.76 3.94
CA ARG A 544 -1.38 53.32 4.40
C ARG A 544 -0.73 52.47 3.33
N ILE A 545 0.59 52.59 3.21
CA ILE A 545 1.41 51.72 2.39
C ILE A 545 2.68 51.34 3.16
N SER A 546 3.10 50.10 3.02
CA SER A 546 4.37 49.60 3.53
C SER A 546 4.90 48.52 2.59
N SER A 547 6.19 48.20 2.66
CA SER A 547 6.77 47.11 1.89
C SER A 547 7.61 46.24 2.80
N VAL A 548 7.54 44.93 2.60
CA VAL A 548 8.38 43.94 3.27
C VAL A 548 9.16 43.18 2.22
N GLN A 549 10.46 43.02 2.44
CA GLN A 549 11.29 42.16 1.62
C GLN A 549 11.15 40.71 2.12
N GLN A 550 10.64 39.83 1.26
CA GLN A 550 10.51 38.40 1.51
C GLN A 550 11.36 37.65 0.46
N GLY A 551 12.51 37.12 0.88
CA GLY A 551 13.51 36.56 -0.02
C GLY A 551 14.06 37.60 -1.01
N THR A 552 13.92 37.32 -2.31
CA THR A 552 14.32 38.25 -3.40
C THR A 552 13.18 39.16 -3.87
N SER A 553 11.97 39.01 -3.33
CA SER A 553 10.79 39.78 -3.73
C SER A 553 10.42 40.85 -2.72
N THR A 554 10.01 42.02 -3.22
CA THR A 554 9.42 43.09 -2.39
C THR A 554 7.90 43.01 -2.51
N ILE A 555 7.22 42.79 -1.39
CA ILE A 555 5.76 42.75 -1.29
C ILE A 555 5.28 44.06 -0.68
N TYR A 556 4.42 44.77 -1.40
CA TYR A 556 3.76 45.98 -0.95
C TYR A 556 2.43 45.65 -0.27
N TYR A 557 2.21 46.21 0.90
CA TYR A 557 0.98 46.15 1.68
C TYR A 557 0.28 47.50 1.57
N LEU A 558 -0.98 47.52 1.14
CA LEU A 558 -1.78 48.72 0.95
C LEU A 558 -3.10 48.62 1.71
N GLN A 559 -3.48 49.71 2.37
CA GLN A 559 -4.84 49.89 2.87
C GLN A 559 -5.55 50.93 2.01
N VAL A 560 -6.67 50.58 1.39
CA VAL A 560 -7.41 51.46 0.48
C VAL A 560 -8.72 51.88 1.14
N ALA A 561 -9.01 53.19 1.12
CA ALA A 561 -10.20 53.76 1.73
C ALA A 561 -11.48 53.16 1.14
N GLY A 562 -12.43 52.81 2.02
CA GLY A 562 -13.69 52.17 1.63
C GLY A 562 -13.60 50.66 1.45
N GLN A 563 -12.44 50.04 1.69
CA GLN A 563 -12.25 48.59 1.66
C GLN A 563 -11.85 48.04 3.05
N PRO A 564 -12.40 46.90 3.47
CA PRO A 564 -12.12 46.32 4.79
C PRO A 564 -10.85 45.45 4.83
N TYR A 565 -10.10 45.36 3.73
CA TYR A 565 -8.96 44.44 3.57
C TYR A 565 -7.61 45.17 3.56
N ILE A 566 -6.56 44.45 3.95
CA ILE A 566 -5.18 44.81 3.63
C ILE A 566 -4.85 44.15 2.30
N PHE A 567 -4.42 44.93 1.32
CA PHE A 567 -4.07 44.42 0.00
C PHE A 567 -2.57 44.16 -0.11
N THR A 568 -2.18 43.06 -0.76
CA THR A 568 -0.80 42.77 -1.09
C THR A 568 -0.56 42.80 -2.59
N ALA A 569 0.61 43.27 -3.01
CA ALA A 569 1.03 43.27 -4.40
C ALA A 569 2.54 43.11 -4.51
N ASN A 570 3.02 42.29 -5.45
CA ASN A 570 4.44 42.22 -5.80
C ASN A 570 4.78 43.36 -6.78
N LEU A 571 6.04 43.82 -6.78
CA LEU A 571 6.55 44.80 -7.76
C LEU A 571 6.27 44.39 -9.21
N SER A 572 6.24 43.08 -9.51
CA SER A 572 5.90 42.57 -10.84
C SER A 572 4.48 42.94 -11.31
N LEU A 573 3.55 43.23 -10.38
CA LEU A 573 2.17 43.58 -10.70
C LEU A 573 2.07 44.98 -11.32
N SER A 574 2.87 45.92 -10.84
CA SER A 574 2.90 47.28 -11.38
C SER A 574 4.19 48.02 -10.99
N PRO A 575 4.89 48.62 -11.96
CA PRO A 575 6.09 49.40 -11.68
C PRO A 575 5.78 50.71 -10.93
N LYS A 576 4.50 51.08 -10.77
CA LYS A 576 4.07 52.26 -10.02
C LYS A 576 4.12 52.04 -8.50
N LEU A 577 4.04 50.79 -8.01
CA LEU A 577 3.94 50.45 -6.59
C LEU A 577 5.01 51.11 -5.67
N PRO A 578 6.30 51.18 -6.06
CA PRO A 578 7.32 51.85 -5.24
C PRO A 578 7.12 53.36 -5.06
N LEU A 579 6.33 53.98 -5.93
CA LEU A 579 6.13 55.43 -5.99
C LEU A 579 4.85 55.89 -5.28
N VAL A 580 3.97 54.95 -4.93
CA VAL A 580 2.68 55.22 -4.29
C VAL A 580 2.87 55.83 -2.92
N GLN A 581 2.11 56.88 -2.62
CA GLN A 581 2.09 57.56 -1.34
C GLN A 581 0.71 57.50 -0.68
N THR A 582 0.70 57.71 0.64
CA THR A 582 -0.56 57.91 1.37
C THR A 582 -1.30 59.12 0.79
N GLY A 583 -2.54 58.91 0.35
CA GLY A 583 -3.40 59.93 -0.27
C GLY A 583 -3.61 59.75 -1.78
N ASP A 584 -2.78 58.96 -2.45
CA ASP A 584 -2.91 58.66 -3.88
C ASP A 584 -4.18 57.88 -4.19
N THR A 585 -4.72 58.07 -5.40
CA THR A 585 -5.94 57.40 -5.85
C THR A 585 -5.58 56.21 -6.72
N VAL A 586 -5.86 55.02 -6.20
CA VAL A 586 -5.52 53.76 -6.85
C VAL A 586 -6.78 53.06 -7.32
N THR A 587 -6.68 52.40 -8.47
CA THR A 587 -7.66 51.44 -8.97
C THR A 587 -7.08 50.05 -8.83
N ILE A 588 -7.77 49.21 -8.07
CA ILE A 588 -7.34 47.85 -7.74
C ILE A 588 -8.38 46.85 -8.21
N THR A 589 -7.93 45.71 -8.72
CA THR A 589 -8.79 44.55 -8.95
C THR A 589 -8.34 43.43 -8.02
N TYR A 590 -9.28 42.84 -7.30
CA TYR A 590 -9.02 41.76 -6.36
C TYR A 590 -10.18 40.77 -6.36
N THR A 591 -10.04 39.70 -5.60
CA THR A 591 -11.08 38.70 -5.43
C THR A 591 -11.32 38.58 -3.93
N SER A 592 -12.55 38.81 -3.47
CA SER A 592 -12.87 38.74 -2.04
C SER A 592 -12.59 37.35 -1.49
N GLY A 593 -12.17 37.26 -0.23
CA GLY A 593 -11.84 36.01 0.45
C GLY A 593 -12.17 36.11 1.94
N SER A 594 -12.09 34.99 2.67
CA SER A 594 -12.39 34.93 4.11
C SER A 594 -11.28 35.49 5.01
N GLY A 595 -10.14 35.91 4.44
CA GLY A 595 -9.01 36.48 5.16
C GLY A 595 -9.00 38.01 5.20
N ASN A 596 -8.24 38.57 6.15
CA ASN A 596 -8.05 40.02 6.29
C ASN A 596 -7.01 40.60 5.31
N VAL A 597 -6.24 39.74 4.65
CA VAL A 597 -5.20 40.10 3.68
C VAL A 597 -5.54 39.50 2.32
N ILE A 598 -5.56 40.32 1.26
CA ILE A 598 -5.96 39.91 -0.09
C ILE A 598 -4.93 40.34 -1.13
N ASN A 599 -4.51 39.43 -2.01
CA ASN A 599 -3.60 39.75 -3.10
C ASN A 599 -4.31 40.45 -4.26
N LEU A 600 -3.68 41.47 -4.85
CA LEU A 600 -4.20 42.20 -5.99
C LEU A 600 -3.96 41.46 -7.31
N LYS A 601 -4.99 41.44 -8.15
CA LYS A 601 -4.92 40.97 -9.55
C LYS A 601 -4.49 42.05 -10.52
N SER A 602 -4.84 43.30 -10.24
CA SER A 602 -4.31 44.45 -10.97
C SER A 602 -4.20 45.66 -10.05
N PHE A 603 -3.24 46.52 -10.35
CA PHE A 603 -2.97 47.74 -9.61
C PHE A 603 -2.60 48.86 -10.58
N ASP A 604 -3.32 49.97 -10.51
CA ASP A 604 -2.96 51.21 -11.17
C ASP A 604 -3.08 52.40 -10.21
N ASP A 605 -2.03 53.22 -10.14
CA ASP A 605 -2.10 54.52 -9.49
C ASP A 605 -2.43 55.57 -10.55
N THR A 606 -3.63 56.14 -10.41
CA THR A 606 -4.18 57.12 -11.35
C THR A 606 -3.57 58.51 -11.16
N SER A 607 -2.86 58.78 -10.06
CA SER A 607 -2.11 60.03 -9.87
C SER A 607 -0.77 60.04 -10.62
N ILE A 608 -0.24 58.85 -10.94
CA ILE A 608 1.06 58.68 -11.60
C ILE A 608 0.87 58.52 -13.12
N ASN A 609 1.14 59.60 -13.86
CA ASN A 609 1.12 59.60 -15.31
C ASN A 609 2.50 59.26 -15.87
N LEU A 610 2.65 58.04 -16.38
CA LEU A 610 3.84 57.64 -17.16
C LEU A 610 3.57 58.02 -18.62
N GLY A 611 4.51 58.73 -19.25
CA GLY A 611 4.33 59.24 -20.62
C GLY A 611 3.94 58.14 -21.61
N ALA A 612 2.77 58.27 -22.24
CA ALA A 612 2.34 57.39 -23.31
C ALA A 612 3.21 57.58 -24.56
N ASN A 613 3.49 56.46 -25.23
CA ASN A 613 4.19 56.31 -26.51
C ASN A 613 4.24 57.56 -27.39
N GLY A 614 5.46 57.96 -27.73
CA GLY A 614 5.75 59.05 -28.65
C GLY A 614 4.95 58.93 -29.94
N VAL A 615 4.22 60.00 -30.24
CA VAL A 615 3.79 60.36 -31.58
C VAL A 615 5.02 60.27 -32.49
N THR A 616 5.01 59.33 -33.44
CA THR A 616 5.96 59.31 -34.54
C THR A 616 5.80 60.63 -35.31
N PRO A 617 6.83 61.48 -35.44
CA PRO A 617 6.71 62.63 -36.33
C PRO A 617 6.60 62.11 -37.77
N THR A 618 5.50 62.44 -38.43
CA THR A 618 5.27 62.26 -39.87
C THR A 618 6.48 62.77 -40.67
N PRO A 619 7.13 61.95 -41.52
CA PRO A 619 8.17 62.46 -42.40
C PRO A 619 7.56 63.37 -43.45
N THR A 620 8.00 64.63 -43.49
CA THR A 620 7.75 65.56 -44.58
C THR A 620 8.28 64.98 -45.90
N ALA A 621 7.43 64.90 -46.92
CA ALA A 621 7.79 64.43 -48.24
C ALA A 621 8.84 65.35 -48.89
N THR A 622 10.04 64.82 -49.13
CA THR A 622 11.06 65.46 -49.97
C THR A 622 10.69 65.29 -51.44
N ALA A 623 10.60 66.40 -52.17
CA ALA A 623 10.27 66.44 -53.59
C ALA A 623 11.29 65.71 -54.47
N THR A 624 10.80 64.88 -55.38
CA THR A 624 11.57 64.24 -56.46
C THR A 624 12.06 65.29 -57.47
N PRO A 625 13.35 65.35 -57.85
CA PRO A 625 13.79 66.20 -58.94
C PRO A 625 13.36 65.65 -60.30
N LYS A 626 12.75 66.51 -61.12
CA LYS A 626 12.47 66.27 -62.55
C LYS A 626 13.76 66.01 -63.32
N ALA A 627 13.80 64.92 -64.07
CA ALA A 627 14.70 64.76 -65.19
C ALA A 627 14.40 65.80 -66.29
N LYS A 628 15.44 66.50 -66.76
CA LYS A 628 15.44 67.21 -68.05
C LYS A 628 16.77 66.93 -68.76
N LYS A 629 16.65 66.16 -69.84
CA LYS A 629 17.56 65.89 -70.97
C LYS A 629 18.99 65.46 -70.67
#